data_AF-A0A848NDU7-F1
#
_entry.id   AF-A0A848NDU7-F1
#
_cell.length_a   1.000
_cell.length_b   1.000
_cell.length_c   1.000
_cell.angle_alpha   90.00
_cell.angle_beta   90.00
_cell.angle_gamma   90.00
#
_symmetry.space_group_name_H-M   'P 1'
#
loop_
_entity.id
_entity.type
_entity.pdbx_description
1 polymer ?
#
loop_
_entity_poly.entity_id
_entity_poly.type
_entity_poly.pdbx_seq_one_letter_code
_entity_poly.pdbx_strand_id
1 'polypeptide(L)'
;MNQISIDYDTLTNRVKFKGDTLAYDELFYHLMDSDEISRTDTLMYYSRIMAEKYNNEKAFLDYFKAFCEKNNIYIDYPHYNRLDLSRLPVNSKKEAENWLHKMLDKKIITEEQFNSVKR
;
A
#
# COMPACT_ATOMS: atom_id res chain seq x y z
N MET A 1 -3.84 -16.60 -27.84
CA MET A 1 -3.37 -15.29 -27.36
C MET A 1 -2.03 -15.51 -26.68
N ASN A 2 -0.93 -15.04 -27.27
CA ASN A 2 0.39 -15.14 -26.67
C ASN A 2 0.55 -13.99 -25.68
N GLN A 3 0.34 -14.28 -24.40
CA GLN A 3 0.61 -13.33 -23.32
C GLN A 3 2.14 -13.26 -23.20
N ILE A 4 2.73 -12.17 -23.67
CA ILE A 4 4.13 -11.86 -23.40
C ILE A 4 4.18 -11.61 -21.89
N SER A 5 4.53 -12.63 -21.12
CA SER A 5 4.94 -12.46 -19.73
C SER A 5 6.08 -11.44 -19.76
N ILE A 6 5.81 -10.23 -19.30
CA ILE A 6 6.87 -9.26 -19.06
C ILE A 6 7.69 -9.88 -17.93
N ASP A 7 8.97 -10.11 -18.19
CA ASP A 7 9.91 -10.61 -17.18
C ASP A 7 9.83 -9.75 -15.91
N TYR A 8 9.80 -10.40 -14.74
CA TYR A 8 9.61 -9.75 -13.43
C TYR A 8 10.61 -8.61 -13.20
N ASP A 9 11.85 -8.77 -13.67
CA ASP A 9 12.88 -7.72 -13.60
C ASP A 9 12.51 -6.51 -14.46
N THR A 10 11.96 -6.74 -15.66
CA THR A 10 11.47 -5.67 -16.53
C THR A 10 10.29 -4.95 -15.88
N LEU A 11 9.36 -5.71 -15.30
CA LEU A 11 8.17 -5.20 -14.62
C LEU A 11 8.56 -4.28 -13.45
N THR A 12 9.38 -4.79 -12.54
CA THR A 12 9.80 -4.07 -11.34
C THR A 12 10.68 -2.86 -11.65
N ASN A 13 11.51 -2.92 -12.70
CA ASN A 13 12.29 -1.76 -13.16
C ASN A 13 11.40 -0.64 -13.71
N ARG A 14 10.33 -0.97 -14.44
CA ARG A 14 9.35 0.04 -14.92
C ARG A 14 8.65 0.72 -13.75
N VAL A 15 8.25 -0.04 -12.72
CA VAL A 15 7.69 0.53 -11.48
C VAL A 15 8.71 1.45 -10.79
N LYS A 16 9.92 0.96 -10.52
CA LYS A 16 10.96 1.70 -9.78
C LYS A 16 11.39 2.99 -10.47
N PHE A 17 11.64 2.94 -11.77
CA PHE A 17 12.32 4.02 -12.49
C PHE A 17 11.44 4.86 -13.39
N LYS A 18 10.26 4.36 -13.79
CA LYS A 18 9.36 5.06 -14.71
C LYS A 18 8.01 5.41 -14.10
N GLY A 19 7.65 4.87 -12.95
CA GLY A 19 6.32 5.09 -12.37
C GLY A 19 5.22 4.51 -13.25
N ASP A 20 5.51 3.42 -13.95
CA ASP A 20 4.60 2.79 -14.90
C ASP A 20 3.43 2.14 -14.14
N THR A 21 2.25 2.73 -14.28
CA THR A 21 1.04 2.29 -13.57
C THR A 21 0.53 0.94 -14.07
N LEU A 22 0.69 0.64 -15.36
CA LEU A 22 0.31 -0.65 -15.92
C LEU A 22 1.21 -1.77 -15.40
N ALA A 23 2.53 -1.51 -15.36
CA ALA A 23 3.49 -2.44 -14.76
C ALA A 23 3.24 -2.62 -13.25
N TYR A 24 2.81 -1.56 -12.56
CA TYR A 24 2.47 -1.64 -11.14
C TYR A 24 1.22 -2.47 -10.91
N ASP A 25 0.17 -2.33 -11.72
CA ASP A 25 -1.04 -3.14 -11.60
C ASP A 25 -0.78 -4.61 -11.96
N GLU A 26 -0.01 -4.89 -12.99
CA GLU A 26 0.42 -6.26 -13.31
C GLU A 26 1.26 -6.87 -12.18
N LEU A 27 2.18 -6.11 -11.59
CA LEU A 27 2.93 -6.55 -10.41
C LEU A 27 2.02 -6.82 -9.22
N PHE A 28 1.02 -5.97 -8.99
CA PHE A 28 0.03 -6.16 -7.94
C PHE A 28 -0.70 -7.50 -8.09
N TYR A 29 -1.20 -7.81 -9.29
CA TYR A 29 -1.90 -9.08 -9.53
C TYR A 29 -0.98 -10.30 -9.34
N HIS A 30 0.26 -10.22 -9.83
CA HIS A 30 1.24 -11.28 -9.59
C HIS A 30 1.51 -11.54 -8.10
N LEU A 31 1.52 -10.49 -7.28
CA LEU A 31 1.70 -10.62 -5.83
C LEU A 31 0.44 -11.16 -5.12
N MET A 32 -0.76 -10.93 -5.64
CA MET A 32 -1.98 -11.50 -5.05
C MET A 32 -2.01 -13.03 -5.14
N ASP A 33 -1.32 -13.62 -6.11
CA ASP A 33 -1.20 -15.08 -6.29
C ASP A 33 -0.07 -15.71 -5.44
N SER A 34 0.74 -14.91 -4.72
CA SER A 34 1.84 -15.40 -3.88
C SER A 34 1.45 -15.61 -2.41
N ASP A 35 2.38 -16.15 -1.60
CA ASP A 35 2.18 -16.24 -0.15
C ASP A 35 2.07 -14.85 0.49
N GLU A 36 1.34 -14.77 1.61
CA GLU A 36 0.98 -13.51 2.27
C GLU A 36 2.18 -12.70 2.79
N ILE A 37 3.22 -13.38 3.28
CA ILE A 37 4.40 -12.70 3.85
C ILE A 37 5.18 -12.04 2.72
N SER A 38 5.53 -12.81 1.68
CA SER A 38 6.25 -12.29 0.51
C SER A 38 5.43 -11.21 -0.21
N ARG A 39 4.10 -11.38 -0.28
CA ARG A 39 3.17 -10.42 -0.87
C ARG A 39 3.22 -9.08 -0.14
N THR A 40 3.02 -9.07 1.18
CA THR A 40 2.89 -7.83 1.96
C THR A 40 4.18 -7.01 1.94
N ASP A 41 5.34 -7.64 2.13
CA ASP A 41 6.63 -6.95 2.09
C ASP A 41 6.94 -6.36 0.71
N THR A 42 6.75 -7.15 -0.33
CA THR A 42 7.02 -6.73 -1.71
C THR A 42 6.05 -5.64 -2.14
N LEU A 43 4.76 -5.80 -1.82
CA LEU A 43 3.74 -4.81 -2.14
C LEU A 43 3.99 -3.49 -1.40
N MET A 44 4.32 -3.52 -0.11
CA MET A 44 4.70 -2.31 0.64
C MET A 44 5.88 -1.58 -0.03
N TYR A 45 6.92 -2.30 -0.45
CA TYR A 45 8.08 -1.69 -1.09
C TYR A 45 7.74 -0.96 -2.41
N TYR A 46 7.05 -1.64 -3.34
CA TYR A 46 6.72 -1.04 -4.64
C TYR A 46 5.60 0.01 -4.54
N SER A 47 4.61 -0.21 -3.68
CA SER A 47 3.57 0.78 -3.39
C SER A 47 4.16 2.07 -2.85
N ARG A 48 5.14 1.98 -1.95
CA ARG A 48 5.83 3.16 -1.41
C ARG A 48 6.51 3.97 -2.50
N ILE A 49 7.20 3.31 -3.43
CA ILE A 49 7.84 4.00 -4.56
C ILE A 49 6.78 4.72 -5.41
N MET A 50 5.70 4.02 -5.77
CA MET A 50 4.63 4.59 -6.58
C MET A 50 3.91 5.76 -5.89
N ALA A 51 3.66 5.64 -4.60
CA ALA A 51 3.04 6.66 -3.77
C ALA A 51 3.94 7.89 -3.60
N GLU A 52 5.17 7.71 -3.11
CA GLU A 52 6.05 8.82 -2.72
C GLU A 52 6.72 9.50 -3.91
N LYS A 53 7.18 8.73 -4.90
CA LYS A 53 7.95 9.27 -6.04
C LYS A 53 7.06 9.72 -7.19
N TYR A 54 5.97 9.00 -7.45
CA TYR A 54 5.11 9.24 -8.61
C TYR A 54 3.71 9.74 -8.22
N ASN A 55 3.45 9.96 -6.94
CA ASN A 55 2.17 10.48 -6.42
C ASN A 55 0.97 9.65 -6.89
N ASN A 56 1.14 8.33 -6.99
CA ASN A 56 0.07 7.42 -7.36
C ASN A 56 -0.85 7.20 -6.16
N GLU A 57 -2.11 7.64 -6.26
CA GLU A 57 -3.08 7.59 -5.16
C GLU A 57 -3.42 6.15 -4.74
N LYS A 58 -3.63 5.25 -5.70
CA LYS A 58 -3.89 3.83 -5.43
C LYS A 58 -2.77 3.21 -4.61
N ALA A 59 -1.52 3.56 -4.91
CA ALA A 59 -0.36 3.02 -4.21
C ALA A 59 -0.27 3.45 -2.74
N PHE A 60 -0.84 4.60 -2.35
CA PHE A 60 -0.95 4.93 -0.92
C PHE A 60 -1.90 3.97 -0.18
N LEU A 61 -3.02 3.64 -0.80
CA LEU A 61 -4.03 2.71 -0.25
C LEU A 61 -3.49 1.28 -0.22
N ASP A 62 -2.83 0.84 -1.30
CA ASP A 62 -2.22 -0.49 -1.40
C ASP A 62 -1.12 -0.69 -0.34
N TYR A 63 -0.25 0.31 -0.15
CA TYR A 63 0.76 0.28 0.92
C TYR A 63 0.11 0.08 2.28
N PHE A 64 -0.90 0.89 2.60
CA PHE A 64 -1.48 0.89 3.93
C PHE A 64 -2.28 -0.39 4.19
N LYS A 65 -2.95 -0.91 3.17
CA LYS A 65 -3.61 -2.23 3.24
C LYS A 65 -2.59 -3.34 3.49
N ALA A 66 -1.49 -3.39 2.74
CA ALA A 66 -0.44 -4.37 2.93
C ALA A 66 0.22 -4.26 4.32
N PHE A 67 0.42 -3.04 4.82
CA PHE A 67 0.90 -2.78 6.18
C PHE A 67 -0.08 -3.32 7.23
N CYS A 68 -1.38 -3.06 7.07
CA CYS A 68 -2.40 -3.56 7.98
C CYS A 68 -2.46 -5.09 7.97
N GLU A 69 -2.48 -5.72 6.78
CA GLU A 69 -2.43 -7.18 6.63
C GLU A 69 -1.22 -7.78 7.34
N LYS A 70 -0.01 -7.24 7.10
CA LYS A 70 1.23 -7.68 7.75
C LYS A 70 1.17 -7.64 9.28
N ASN A 71 0.38 -6.72 9.85
CA ASN A 71 0.22 -6.56 11.29
C ASN A 71 -1.09 -7.18 11.82
N ASN A 72 -1.79 -8.00 11.03
CA ASN A 72 -3.09 -8.61 11.38
C ASN A 72 -4.15 -7.57 11.79
N ILE A 73 -4.17 -6.42 11.11
CA ILE A 73 -5.13 -5.34 11.31
C ILE A 73 -6.15 -5.38 10.19
N TYR A 74 -7.42 -5.45 10.55
CA TYR A 74 -8.50 -5.34 9.59
C TYR A 74 -8.64 -3.89 9.12
N ILE A 75 -8.69 -3.71 7.81
CA ILE A 75 -8.99 -2.43 7.19
C ILE A 75 -10.09 -2.60 6.14
N ASP A 76 -11.11 -1.77 6.26
CA ASP A 76 -12.27 -1.73 5.39
C ASP A 76 -12.39 -0.31 4.88
N TYR A 77 -11.95 -0.07 3.65
CA TYR A 77 -12.21 1.20 3.00
C TYR A 77 -13.67 1.18 2.51
N PRO A 78 -14.54 2.12 2.93
CA PRO A 78 -14.28 3.48 3.47
C PRO A 78 -14.43 3.67 5.00
N HIS A 79 -14.62 2.60 5.77
CA HIS A 79 -14.94 2.59 7.20
C HIS A 79 -13.70 2.68 8.13
N TYR A 80 -12.99 3.82 8.11
CA TYR A 80 -11.80 4.05 8.96
C TYR A 80 -12.06 4.01 10.47
N ASN A 81 -13.31 4.18 10.90
CA ASN A 81 -13.72 4.03 12.30
C ASN A 81 -13.56 2.60 12.84
N ARG A 82 -13.39 1.61 11.96
CA ARG A 82 -13.11 0.21 12.32
C ARG A 82 -11.62 -0.08 12.46
N LEU A 83 -10.75 0.85 12.04
CA LEU A 83 -9.31 0.69 12.10
C LEU A 83 -8.83 0.89 13.54
N ASP A 84 -8.23 -0.16 14.11
CA ASP A 84 -7.67 -0.16 15.46
C ASP A 84 -6.15 -0.37 15.42
N LEU A 85 -5.41 0.73 15.60
CA LEU A 85 -3.95 0.73 15.67
C LEU A 85 -3.45 0.60 17.12
N SER A 86 -4.34 0.56 18.12
CA SER A 86 -3.97 0.69 19.53
C SER A 86 -3.02 -0.40 20.02
N ARG A 87 -3.11 -1.59 19.43
CA ARG A 87 -2.33 -2.79 19.77
C ARG A 87 -0.99 -2.91 19.03
N LEU A 88 -0.68 -1.99 18.11
CA LEU A 88 0.59 -2.01 17.40
C LEU A 88 1.78 -1.71 18.33
N PRO A 89 2.94 -2.36 18.11
CA PRO A 89 4.19 -1.90 18.69
C PRO A 89 4.47 -0.44 18.34
N VAL A 90 5.17 0.27 19.23
CA VAL A 90 5.41 1.73 19.11
C VAL A 90 5.95 2.14 17.73
N ASN A 91 6.91 1.39 17.18
CA ASN A 91 7.49 1.68 15.88
C ASN A 91 6.49 1.50 14.73
N SER A 92 5.74 0.40 14.73
CA SER A 92 4.70 0.13 13.74
C SER A 92 3.56 1.14 13.83
N LYS A 93 3.14 1.53 15.05
CA LYS A 93 2.12 2.56 15.24
C LYS A 93 2.55 3.89 14.63
N LYS A 94 3.79 4.32 14.91
CA LYS A 94 4.36 5.54 14.34
C LYS A 94 4.43 5.48 12.81
N GLU A 95 4.79 4.32 12.24
CA GLU A 95 4.79 4.13 10.79
C GLU A 95 3.38 4.28 10.20
N ALA A 96 2.38 3.63 10.81
CA ALA A 96 0.99 3.72 10.40
C ALA A 96 0.45 5.16 10.45
N GLU A 97 0.71 5.87 11.55
CA GLU A 97 0.29 7.27 11.73
C GLU A 97 0.95 8.20 10.71
N ASN A 98 2.26 8.05 10.48
CA ASN A 98 2.97 8.82 9.45
C ASN A 98 2.39 8.56 8.06
N TRP A 99 2.00 7.32 7.76
CA TRP A 99 1.41 6.98 6.47
C TRP A 99 0.00 7.56 6.31
N LEU A 100 -0.84 7.48 7.35
CA LEU A 100 -2.16 8.11 7.39
C LEU A 100 -2.07 9.64 7.23
N HIS A 101 -1.08 10.29 7.83
CA HIS A 101 -0.83 11.72 7.63
C HIS A 101 -0.50 12.04 6.17
N LYS A 102 0.35 11.25 5.51
CA LYS A 102 0.62 11.43 4.07
C LYS A 102 -0.64 11.29 3.23
N MET A 103 -1.49 10.31 3.55
CA MET A 103 -2.77 10.11 2.86
C MET A 103 -3.70 11.32 3.04
N LEU A 104 -3.73 11.91 4.23
CA LEU A 104 -4.49 13.13 4.53
C LEU A 104 -3.93 14.33 3.74
N ASP A 105 -2.62 14.56 3.77
CA ASP A 105 -1.96 15.66 3.06
C ASP A 105 -2.19 15.58 1.55
N LYS A 106 -2.22 14.36 1.01
CA LYS A 106 -2.50 14.08 -0.40
C LYS A 106 -3.99 14.04 -0.73
N LYS A 107 -4.88 14.29 0.25
CA LYS A 107 -6.34 14.28 0.11
C LYS A 107 -6.91 12.94 -0.37
N ILE A 108 -6.20 11.85 -0.09
CA ILE A 108 -6.64 10.47 -0.36
C ILE A 108 -7.67 10.03 0.68
N ILE A 109 -7.54 10.56 1.89
CA ILE A 109 -8.52 10.42 2.97
C ILE A 109 -8.96 11.79 3.47
N THR A 110 -10.13 11.84 4.09
CA THR A 110 -10.63 13.05 4.74
C THR A 110 -10.08 13.18 6.17
N GLU A 111 -10.16 14.39 6.71
CA GLU A 111 -9.84 14.64 8.12
C GLU A 111 -10.76 13.84 9.07
N GLU A 112 -12.04 13.67 8.71
CA GLU A 112 -12.98 12.82 9.44
C GLU A 112 -12.51 11.36 9.49
N GLN A 113 -12.11 10.81 8.34
CA GLN A 113 -11.57 9.44 8.26
C GLN A 113 -10.30 9.32 9.11
N PHE A 114 -9.37 10.26 8.99
CA PHE A 114 -8.15 10.29 9.79
C PHE A 114 -8.43 10.34 11.31
N ASN A 115 -9.38 11.17 11.74
CA ASN A 115 -9.72 11.33 13.15
C ASN A 115 -10.51 10.14 13.71
N SER A 116 -11.22 9.39 12.86
CA SER A 116 -12.00 8.21 13.27
C SER A 116 -11.16 6.99 13.65
N VAL A 117 -9.87 6.96 13.28
CA VAL A 117 -8.95 5.85 13.57
C VAL A 117 -8.70 5.74 15.07
N LYS A 118 -8.83 4.53 15.61
CA LYS A 118 -8.52 4.24 17.02
C LYS A 118 -7.01 4.07 17.21
N ARG A 119 -6.44 4.80 18.17
CA ARG A 119 -5.00 4.89 18.45
C ARG A 119 -4.66 4.37 19.84
#